data_AF-G0A578-F1
#
_entry.id   AF-G0A578-F1
#
_cell.length_a   1.000
_cell.length_b   1.000
_cell.length_c   1.000
_cell.angle_alpha   90.00
_cell.angle_beta   90.00
_cell.angle_gamma   90.00
#
_symmetry.space_group_name_H-M   'P 1'
#
loop_
_entity.id
_entity.type
_entity.pdbx_description
1 polymer ?
#
loop_
_entity_poly.entity_id
_entity_poly.type
_entity_poly.pdbx_seq_one_letter_code
_entity_poly.pdbx_strand_id
1 'polypeptide(L)'
;MGFEELASLRDELVRQAAAEKLKKAQAKNVNTPAAKPSHPVDPLLVNIGLLQKHFPLAFPKKPAPKVPLKIGIHHDLVAQAEQLGLSAIEIRAVLKNWCRGKRYRECLVAGAIRVDLQGQACGFVSKEEASSSEQRKSQSQTA
;
A
#
# COMPACT_ATOMS: atom_id res chain seq x y z
N MET A 1 -54.17 27.29 -11.14
CA MET A 1 -53.73 26.26 -10.17
C MET A 1 -52.50 25.56 -10.77
N GLY A 2 -51.34 26.21 -10.83
CA GLY A 2 -50.17 25.70 -11.61
C GLY A 2 -48.81 25.89 -10.94
N PHE A 3 -48.79 26.24 -9.65
CA PHE A 3 -47.55 26.45 -8.89
C PHE A 3 -47.30 25.31 -7.88
N GLU A 4 -48.35 24.58 -7.47
CA GLU A 4 -48.25 23.42 -6.57
C GLU A 4 -47.66 22.18 -7.25
N GLU A 5 -47.81 22.06 -8.57
CA GLU A 5 -47.26 20.94 -9.35
C GLU A 5 -45.73 21.00 -9.42
N LEU A 6 -45.15 22.20 -9.49
CA LEU A 6 -43.70 22.41 -9.48
C LEU A 6 -43.06 22.14 -8.10
N ALA A 7 -43.76 22.44 -7.01
CA ALA A 7 -43.30 22.12 -5.66
C ALA A 7 -43.25 20.61 -5.44
N SER A 8 -44.29 19.90 -5.89
CA SER A 8 -44.39 18.43 -5.78
C SER A 8 -43.31 17.71 -6.58
N LEU A 9 -43.01 18.18 -7.80
CA LEU A 9 -41.94 17.64 -8.65
C LEU A 9 -40.54 17.84 -8.06
N ARG A 10 -40.31 18.98 -7.41
CA ARG A 10 -39.03 19.25 -6.73
C ARG A 10 -38.84 18.35 -5.51
N ASP A 11 -39.88 18.16 -4.70
CA ASP A 11 -39.80 17.27 -3.53
C ASP A 11 -39.60 15.80 -3.93
N GLU A 12 -40.16 15.38 -5.06
CA GLU A 12 -39.96 14.03 -5.61
C GLU A 12 -38.53 13.82 -6.12
N LEU A 13 -37.95 14.81 -6.82
CA LEU A 13 -36.55 14.75 -7.25
C LEU A 13 -35.56 14.73 -6.08
N VAL A 14 -35.85 15.45 -4.98
CA VAL A 14 -35.03 15.41 -3.76
C VAL A 14 -35.09 14.04 -3.07
N ARG A 15 -36.27 13.39 -3.04
CA ARG A 15 -36.41 12.01 -2.56
C ARG A 15 -35.64 11.00 -3.42
N GLN A 16 -35.70 11.14 -4.75
CA GLN A 16 -34.96 10.26 -5.66
C GLN A 16 -33.43 10.44 -5.50
N ALA A 17 -32.94 11.67 -5.34
CA ALA A 17 -31.53 11.95 -5.09
C ALA A 17 -31.03 11.41 -3.73
N ALA A 18 -31.87 11.46 -2.69
CA ALA A 18 -31.55 10.87 -1.39
C ALA A 18 -31.49 9.33 -1.43
N ALA A 19 -32.39 8.69 -2.18
CA ALA A 19 -32.40 7.24 -2.38
C ALA A 19 -31.18 6.74 -3.19
N GLU A 20 -30.76 7.50 -4.22
CA GLU A 20 -29.51 7.28 -4.97
C GLU A 20 -28.27 7.38 -4.06
N LYS A 21 -28.23 8.38 -3.16
CA LYS A 21 -27.11 8.56 -2.21
C LYS A 21 -27.00 7.41 -1.21
N LEU A 22 -28.11 6.86 -0.73
CA LEU A 22 -28.11 5.69 0.16
C LEU A 22 -27.69 4.41 -0.57
N LYS A 23 -28.10 4.21 -1.83
CA LYS A 23 -27.65 3.07 -2.65
C LYS A 23 -26.15 3.16 -2.99
N LYS A 24 -25.62 4.34 -3.30
CA LYS A 24 -24.16 4.54 -3.55
C LYS A 24 -23.30 4.45 -2.28
N ALA A 25 -23.83 4.76 -1.11
CA ALA A 25 -23.13 4.56 0.16
C ALA A 25 -23.01 3.07 0.53
N GLN A 26 -23.99 2.24 0.17
CA GLN A 26 -23.95 0.79 0.41
C GLN A 26 -23.11 0.02 -0.62
N ALA A 27 -23.00 0.52 -1.86
CA ALA A 27 -22.19 -0.12 -2.91
C ALA A 27 -20.66 0.05 -2.74
N LYS A 28 -20.18 0.90 -1.81
CA LYS A 28 -18.75 1.13 -1.57
C LYS A 28 -18.18 0.40 -0.35
N ASN A 29 -18.96 -0.47 0.30
CA ASN A 29 -18.47 -1.29 1.40
C ASN A 29 -18.95 -2.75 1.31
N VAL A 30 -18.86 -3.34 0.12
CA VAL A 30 -18.92 -4.79 -0.05
C VAL A 30 -17.54 -5.25 -0.47
N ASN A 31 -16.64 -5.38 0.51
CA ASN A 31 -15.55 -6.34 0.40
C ASN A 31 -15.34 -7.02 1.75
N THR A 32 -16.34 -7.79 2.17
CA THR A 32 -16.11 -8.86 3.13
C THR A 32 -16.90 -10.08 2.68
N PRO A 33 -16.29 -11.00 1.92
CA PRO A 33 -16.77 -12.35 1.89
C PRO A 33 -16.18 -13.09 3.10
N ALA A 34 -17.11 -13.53 3.95
CA ALA A 34 -17.14 -14.80 4.66
C ALA A 34 -15.83 -15.60 4.74
N ALA A 35 -15.47 -15.93 5.98
CA ALA A 35 -14.56 -17.01 6.32
C ALA A 35 -14.95 -18.33 5.60
N LYS A 36 -14.08 -18.76 4.68
CA LYS A 36 -13.82 -20.15 4.30
C LYS A 36 -12.30 -20.32 4.15
N PRO A 37 -11.73 -21.46 4.58
CA PRO A 37 -10.30 -21.59 4.80
C PRO A 37 -9.53 -21.73 3.48
N SER A 38 -8.30 -21.21 3.50
CA SER A 38 -7.21 -21.56 2.57
C SER A 38 -7.39 -21.10 1.12
N HIS A 39 -7.33 -19.78 0.89
CA HIS A 39 -6.66 -19.35 -0.34
C HIS A 39 -5.21 -19.84 -0.26
N PRO A 40 -4.61 -20.44 -1.31
CA PRO A 40 -3.18 -20.62 -1.34
C PRO A 40 -2.57 -19.22 -1.18
N VAL A 41 -2.10 -18.93 0.04
CA VAL A 41 -1.47 -17.65 0.35
C VAL A 41 -0.34 -17.49 -0.65
N ASP A 42 -0.36 -16.39 -1.41
CA ASP A 42 0.67 -16.14 -2.41
C ASP A 42 2.03 -16.37 -1.76
N PRO A 43 2.89 -17.25 -2.30
CA PRO A 43 4.17 -17.56 -1.68
C PRO A 43 5.01 -16.29 -1.44
N LEU A 44 4.84 -15.28 -2.30
CA LEU A 44 5.39 -13.94 -2.12
C LEU A 44 4.93 -13.23 -0.84
N LEU A 45 3.65 -13.30 -0.49
CA LEU A 45 3.11 -12.70 0.73
C LEU A 45 3.58 -13.45 1.97
N VAL A 46 3.71 -14.77 1.89
CA VAL A 46 4.30 -15.59 2.97
C VAL A 46 5.75 -15.16 3.19
N ASN A 47 6.55 -15.05 2.12
CA ASN A 47 7.95 -14.63 2.19
C ASN A 47 8.11 -13.20 2.73
N ILE A 48 7.22 -12.27 2.34
CA ILE A 48 7.14 -10.93 2.95
C ILE A 48 6.86 -11.06 4.45
N GLY A 49 5.89 -11.87 4.85
CA GLY A 49 5.55 -12.08 6.26
C GLY A 49 6.71 -12.65 7.08
N LEU A 50 7.51 -13.55 6.52
CA LEU A 50 8.73 -14.07 7.14
C LEU A 50 9.76 -12.94 7.33
N LEU A 51 10.03 -12.15 6.30
CA LEU A 51 10.93 -11.01 6.39
C LEU A 51 10.47 -9.99 7.44
N GLN A 52 9.16 -9.76 7.58
CA GLN A 52 8.60 -8.89 8.62
C GLN A 52 8.81 -9.43 10.04
N LYS A 53 8.81 -10.76 10.23
CA LYS A 53 9.06 -11.38 11.53
C LYS A 53 10.53 -11.28 11.93
N HIS A 54 11.44 -11.51 10.98
CA HIS A 54 12.88 -11.45 11.24
C HIS A 54 13.42 -10.01 11.29
N PHE A 55 12.90 -9.12 10.44
CA PHE A 55 13.35 -7.74 10.30
C PHE A 55 12.21 -6.74 10.46
N PRO A 56 11.64 -6.59 11.68
CA PRO A 56 10.51 -5.69 11.91
C PRO A 56 10.88 -4.21 11.69
N LEU A 57 12.17 -3.86 11.80
CA LEU A 57 12.67 -2.49 11.61
C LEU A 57 12.74 -2.11 10.13
N ALA A 58 13.26 -2.99 9.28
CA ALA A 58 13.32 -2.78 7.83
C ALA A 58 11.98 -3.04 7.13
N PHE A 59 11.26 -4.07 7.58
CA PHE A 59 9.97 -4.49 7.03
C PHE A 59 8.85 -4.33 8.08
N PRO A 60 8.39 -3.09 8.36
CA PRO A 60 7.31 -2.88 9.30
C PRO A 60 5.98 -3.45 8.77
N LYS A 61 5.16 -4.00 9.68
CA LYS A 61 3.78 -4.45 9.42
C LYS A 61 2.78 -3.33 9.77
N LYS A 62 1.59 -3.36 9.15
CA LYS A 62 0.49 -2.43 9.48
C LYS A 62 0.27 -2.40 11.00
N PRO A 63 0.07 -1.23 11.63
CA PRO A 63 -0.20 0.10 11.05
C PRO A 63 1.04 0.96 10.69
N ALA A 64 2.25 0.52 11.04
CA ALA A 64 3.45 1.35 10.87
C ALA A 64 3.68 1.79 9.40
N PRO A 65 4.19 3.03 9.18
CA PRO A 65 4.57 3.49 7.86
C PRO A 65 5.73 2.64 7.33
N LYS A 66 5.77 2.43 6.01
CA LYS A 66 6.93 1.76 5.40
C LYS A 66 8.16 2.68 5.53
N VAL A 67 9.34 2.09 5.45
CA VAL A 67 10.60 2.83 5.56
C VAL A 67 11.40 2.71 4.27
N PRO A 68 12.15 3.75 3.86
CA PRO A 68 13.10 3.65 2.75
C PRO A 68 14.16 2.62 3.11
N LEU A 69 14.33 1.62 2.24
CA LEU A 69 15.35 0.60 2.45
C LEU A 69 16.72 1.09 1.95
N LYS A 70 17.77 0.58 2.58
CA LYS A 70 19.15 0.69 2.11
C LYS A 70 19.29 0.27 0.64
N ILE A 71 20.06 1.03 -0.13
CA ILE A 71 20.41 0.64 -1.51
C ILE A 71 21.30 -0.59 -1.42
N GLY A 72 20.94 -1.64 -2.15
CA GLY A 72 21.70 -2.90 -2.08
C GLY A 72 21.26 -3.84 -0.94
N ILE A 73 20.18 -3.55 -0.20
CA ILE A 73 19.70 -4.41 0.90
C ILE A 73 19.43 -5.87 0.49
N HIS A 74 19.25 -6.12 -0.80
CA HIS A 74 19.13 -7.47 -1.35
C HIS A 74 20.40 -8.32 -1.14
N HIS A 75 21.59 -7.73 -1.16
CA HIS A 75 22.83 -8.45 -0.83
C HIS A 75 22.84 -8.89 0.63
N ASP A 76 22.45 -7.99 1.53
CA ASP A 76 22.35 -8.27 2.97
C ASP A 76 21.31 -9.38 3.24
N LEU A 77 20.18 -9.34 2.53
CA LEU A 77 19.15 -10.38 2.61
C LEU A 77 19.61 -11.71 2.02
N VAL A 78 20.36 -11.69 0.93
CA VAL A 78 20.93 -12.91 0.33
C VAL A 78 21.94 -13.55 1.28
N ALA A 79 22.72 -12.75 2.02
CA ALA A 79 23.64 -13.26 3.03
C ALA A 79 22.90 -13.96 4.20
N GLN A 80 21.69 -13.52 4.54
CA GLN A 80 20.84 -14.16 5.56
C GLN A 80 19.81 -15.13 4.99
N ALA A 81 19.83 -15.40 3.68
CA ALA A 81 18.81 -16.18 2.99
C ALA A 81 18.78 -17.64 3.46
N GLU A 82 19.95 -18.22 3.73
CA GLU A 82 20.07 -19.58 4.27
C GLU A 82 19.39 -19.72 5.64
N GLN A 83 19.52 -18.71 6.50
CA GLN A 83 18.88 -18.70 7.82
C GLN A 83 17.36 -18.54 7.72
N LEU A 84 16.88 -17.85 6.68
CA LEU A 84 15.47 -17.58 6.42
C LEU A 84 14.79 -18.71 5.62
N GLY A 85 15.58 -19.62 5.05
CA GLY A 85 15.08 -20.65 4.12
C GLY A 85 14.55 -20.06 2.81
N LEU A 86 15.08 -18.91 2.37
CA LEU A 86 14.65 -18.23 1.15
C LEU A 86 15.72 -18.33 0.06
N SER A 87 15.31 -18.33 -1.21
CA SER A 87 16.24 -18.23 -2.33
C SER A 87 16.50 -16.77 -2.72
N ALA A 88 17.66 -16.52 -3.35
CA ALA A 88 17.99 -15.20 -3.90
C ALA A 88 17.00 -14.71 -4.98
N ILE A 89 16.29 -15.64 -5.63
CA ILE A 89 15.26 -15.33 -6.62
C ILE A 89 14.01 -14.81 -5.91
N GLU A 90 13.57 -15.50 -4.86
CA GLU A 90 12.42 -15.10 -4.06
C GLU A 90 12.64 -13.76 -3.36
N ILE A 91 13.82 -13.53 -2.78
CA ILE A 91 14.18 -12.26 -2.17
C ILE A 91 14.05 -11.11 -3.17
N ARG A 92 14.57 -11.29 -4.39
CA ARG A 92 14.44 -10.30 -5.46
C ARG A 92 12.98 -10.08 -5.86
N ALA A 93 12.18 -11.14 -5.97
CA ALA A 93 10.76 -11.04 -6.27
C ALA A 93 9.99 -10.27 -5.19
N VAL A 94 10.27 -10.59 -3.91
CA VAL A 94 9.68 -9.91 -2.75
C VAL A 94 10.02 -8.43 -2.77
N LEU A 95 11.31 -8.09 -2.89
CA LEU A 95 11.76 -6.69 -2.91
C LEU A 95 11.16 -5.91 -4.08
N LYS A 96 11.09 -6.53 -5.27
CA LYS A 96 10.47 -5.92 -6.45
C LYS A 96 9.00 -5.58 -6.19
N ASN A 97 8.25 -6.49 -5.56
CA ASN A 97 6.86 -6.24 -5.18
C ASN A 97 6.74 -5.18 -4.06
N TRP A 98 7.61 -5.26 -3.06
CA TRP A 98 7.65 -4.34 -1.91
C TRP A 98 7.89 -2.89 -2.35
N CYS A 99 8.90 -2.66 -3.20
CA CYS A 99 9.29 -1.34 -3.70
C CYS A 99 8.29 -0.77 -4.73
N ARG A 100 7.52 -1.63 -5.43
CA ARG A 100 6.45 -1.19 -6.34
C ARG A 100 5.20 -0.68 -5.61
N GLY A 101 5.01 -1.04 -4.34
CA GLY A 101 3.81 -0.68 -3.59
C GLY A 101 3.66 0.83 -3.35
N LYS A 102 2.42 1.33 -3.45
CA LYS A 102 2.08 2.74 -3.18
C LYS A 102 2.66 3.25 -1.85
N ARG A 103 2.44 2.49 -0.78
CA ARG A 103 2.92 2.81 0.57
C ARG A 103 4.44 2.95 0.67
N TYR A 104 5.20 2.20 -0.12
CA TYR A 104 6.66 2.33 -0.10
C TYR A 104 7.09 3.65 -0.75
N ARG A 105 6.46 3.96 -1.89
CA ARG A 105 6.71 5.20 -2.63
C ARG A 105 6.34 6.43 -1.80
N GLU A 106 5.24 6.37 -1.04
CA GLU A 106 4.81 7.43 -0.12
C GLU A 106 5.92 7.85 0.85
N CYS A 107 6.71 6.89 1.34
CA CYS A 107 7.78 7.11 2.32
C CYS A 107 9.11 7.57 1.71
N LEU A 108 9.25 7.58 0.38
CA LEU A 108 10.42 8.12 -0.32
C LEU A 108 10.35 9.65 -0.37
N VAL A 109 10.61 10.29 0.78
CA VAL A 109 10.65 11.76 0.91
C VAL A 109 12.10 12.23 0.98
N ALA A 110 12.37 13.45 0.48
CA ALA A 110 13.71 14.01 0.46
C ALA A 110 14.27 14.09 1.90
N GLY A 111 15.48 13.58 2.11
CA GLY A 111 16.10 13.56 3.43
C GLY A 111 15.59 12.46 4.37
N ALA A 112 14.69 11.57 3.91
CA ALA A 112 14.32 10.40 4.69
C ALA A 112 15.51 9.46 4.86
N ILE A 113 15.70 8.95 6.08
CA ILE A 113 16.78 8.03 6.43
C ILE A 113 16.47 6.65 5.84
N ARG A 114 17.45 6.10 5.11
CA ARG A 114 17.40 4.71 4.66
C ARG A 114 17.82 3.81 5.81
N VAL A 115 17.06 2.75 6.05
CA VAL A 115 17.37 1.76 7.09
C VAL A 115 17.90 0.48 6.47
N ASP A 116 18.85 -0.15 7.15
CA ASP A 116 19.30 -1.51 6.86
C ASP A 116 18.41 -2.55 7.58
N LEU A 117 18.79 -3.83 7.48
CA LEU A 117 18.06 -4.95 8.10
C LEU A 117 18.01 -4.87 9.63
N GLN A 118 19.02 -4.25 10.24
CA GLN A 118 19.15 -4.05 11.68
C GLN A 118 18.51 -2.73 12.14
N GLY A 119 17.92 -1.96 11.22
CA GLY A 119 17.33 -0.65 11.50
C GLY A 119 18.34 0.48 11.67
N GLN A 120 19.60 0.28 11.29
CA GLN A 120 20.62 1.31 11.30
C GLN A 120 20.47 2.25 10.10
N ALA A 121 20.77 3.53 10.33
CA ALA A 121 20.77 4.55 9.29
C ALA A 121 21.91 4.29 8.29
N CYS A 122 21.57 3.96 7.04
CA CYS A 122 22.52 3.66 5.97
C CYS A 122 22.39 4.63 4.78
N GLY A 123 22.27 5.91 5.08
CA GLY A 123 22.20 6.99 4.10
C GLY A 123 20.82 7.64 4.01
N PHE A 124 20.65 8.50 3.02
CA PHE A 124 19.46 9.34 2.86
C PHE A 124 18.87 9.21 1.46
N VAL A 125 17.57 9.47 1.33
CA VAL A 125 16.92 9.61 0.03
C VAL A 125 17.27 10.97 -0.56
N SER A 126 17.86 10.96 -1.77
CA SER A 126 18.19 12.19 -2.48
C SER A 126 16.93 12.97 -2.88
N LYS A 127 17.06 14.28 -3.04
CA LYS A 127 15.96 15.16 -3.48
C LYS A 127 15.40 14.72 -4.84
N GLU A 128 16.24 14.23 -5.74
CA GLU A 128 15.83 13.79 -7.09
C GLU A 128 14.93 12.54 -7.04
N GLU A 129 15.27 11.58 -6.17
CA GLU A 129 14.48 10.38 -5.96
C GLU A 129 13.14 10.71 -5.29
N ALA A 130 13.14 11.66 -4.36
CA ALA A 130 11.93 12.14 -3.71
C ALA A 130 10.99 12.83 -4.71
N SER A 131 11.48 13.79 -5.50
CA SER A 131 10.68 14.49 -6.53
C SER A 131 10.11 13.52 -7.55
N SER A 132 10.91 12.54 -8.00
CA SER A 132 10.45 11.49 -8.91
C SER A 132 9.34 10.61 -8.29
N SER A 133 9.42 10.36 -6.98
CA SER A 133 8.37 9.65 -6.27
C SER A 133 7.08 10.47 -6.20
N GLU A 134 7.16 11.77 -5.90
CA GLU A 134 6.04 12.71 -5.77
C GLU A 134 5.33 12.93 -7.11
N GLN A 135 6.09 13.18 -8.17
CA GLN A 135 5.53 13.39 -9.51
C GLN A 135 4.80 12.16 -10.05
N ARG A 136 5.17 10.97 -9.58
CA ARG A 136 4.53 9.72 -9.97
C ARG A 136 3.46 9.27 -8.95
N LYS A 137 3.42 9.85 -7.74
CA LYS A 137 2.27 9.78 -6.81
C LYS A 137 1.09 10.60 -7.38
N SER A 138 1.34 11.81 -7.87
CA SER A 138 0.27 12.68 -8.43
C SER A 138 -0.42 12.03 -9.63
N GLN A 139 0.32 11.38 -10.53
CA GLN A 139 -0.27 10.68 -11.69
C GLN A 139 -1.15 9.48 -11.34
N SER A 140 -1.00 8.88 -10.15
CA SER A 140 -1.79 7.71 -9.73
C SER A 140 -3.03 8.08 -8.90
N GLN A 141 -3.29 9.37 -8.69
CA GLN A 141 -4.47 9.88 -7.96
C GLN A 141 -5.53 10.49 -8.89
N THR A 142 -5.22 10.67 -10.19
CA THR A 142 -6.07 11.33 -11.18
C THR A 142 -6.70 10.38 -12.21
N ALA A 143 -6.82 9.08 -11.91
CA ALA A 143 -7.46 8.10 -12.79
C ALA A 143 -8.52 7.29 -12.06
#